data_AF-A0A843BNT3-F1
#
_entry.id   AF-A0A843BNT3-F1
#
_cell.length_a   1.000
_cell.length_b   1.000
_cell.length_c   1.000
_cell.angle_alpha   90.00
_cell.angle_beta   90.00
_cell.angle_gamma   90.00
#
_symmetry.space_group_name_H-M   'P 1'
#
loop_
_entity.id
_entity.type
_entity.pdbx_description
1 polymer ?
#
loop_
_entity_poly.entity_id
_entity_poly.type
_entity_poly.pdbx_seq_one_letter_code
_entity_poly.pdbx_strand_id
1 'polypeptide(L)'
;MSHDNEFVSTIDVPIEQEILYDYDDMHGVVDDKINPLKNEDYTPTVSTIEILGGKCVICPENHERLLTIHYIRDPEENNSEFIKRLVEKAISRGENPKKDFRLLCHNCNIRMKNMKKFMKHTGLPELSQDKLEHGLRMINN
;
A
#
# COMPACT_ATOMS: atom_id res chain seq x y z
N MET A 1 -4.49 -17.89 65.96
CA MET A 1 -3.26 -17.59 65.20
C MET A 1 -3.73 -17.15 63.82
N SER A 2 -3.84 -15.84 63.64
CA SER A 2 -4.38 -15.19 62.45
C SER A 2 -3.20 -14.81 61.59
N HIS A 3 -3.14 -15.31 60.36
CA HIS A 3 -2.12 -14.91 59.38
C HIS A 3 -2.78 -13.93 58.42
N ASP A 4 -2.44 -12.66 58.60
CA ASP A 4 -2.77 -11.59 57.67
C ASP A 4 -1.95 -11.78 56.39
N ASN A 5 -2.65 -11.92 55.26
CA ASN A 5 -2.07 -12.12 53.95
C ASN A 5 -2.11 -10.78 53.20
N GLU A 6 -1.01 -10.03 53.25
CA GLU A 6 -0.87 -8.75 52.57
C GLU A 6 -0.81 -8.96 51.05
N PHE A 7 -1.88 -8.56 50.37
CA PHE A 7 -1.99 -8.61 48.92
C PHE A 7 -1.29 -7.38 48.32
N VAL A 8 -0.04 -7.54 47.90
CA VAL A 8 0.73 -6.49 47.22
C VAL A 8 0.24 -6.38 45.77
N SER A 9 -0.51 -5.32 45.47
CA SER A 9 -0.90 -4.99 44.10
C SER A 9 0.28 -4.34 43.36
N THR A 10 0.96 -5.11 42.52
CA THR A 10 1.92 -4.57 41.56
C THR A 10 1.18 -3.84 40.46
N ILE A 11 1.44 -2.54 40.35
CA ILE A 11 0.93 -1.64 39.31
C ILE A 11 1.68 -1.97 38.02
N ASP A 12 0.97 -2.54 37.03
CA ASP A 12 1.48 -2.71 35.67
C ASP A 12 1.61 -1.35 35.01
N VAL A 13 2.84 -0.81 35.00
CA VAL A 13 3.18 0.42 34.29
C VAL A 13 3.19 0.11 32.79
N PRO A 14 2.44 0.85 31.94
CA PRO A 14 2.55 0.70 30.50
C PRO A 14 3.96 1.12 30.08
N ILE A 15 4.72 0.17 29.58
CA ILE A 15 6.01 0.41 28.94
C ILE A 15 5.70 1.09 27.59
N GLU A 16 5.63 2.42 27.59
CA GLU A 16 5.75 3.22 26.37
C GLU A 16 7.21 3.13 25.92
N GLN A 17 7.53 2.05 25.19
CA GLN A 17 8.76 2.01 24.42
C GLN A 17 8.59 3.00 23.26
N GLU A 18 9.07 4.23 23.47
CA GLU A 18 9.36 5.16 22.39
C GLU A 18 10.35 4.48 21.43
N ILE A 19 9.83 4.00 20.30
CA ILE A 19 10.65 3.57 19.18
C ILE A 19 11.22 4.85 18.58
N LEU A 20 12.39 5.26 19.06
CA LEU A 20 13.17 6.33 18.47
C LEU A 20 13.71 5.82 17.14
N TYR A 21 13.00 6.11 16.05
CA TYR A 21 13.50 5.88 14.71
C TYR A 21 14.60 6.91 14.43
N ASP A 22 15.83 6.45 14.18
CA ASP A 22 16.90 7.29 13.64
C ASP A 22 16.48 7.77 12.24
N TYR A 23 15.92 8.98 12.17
CA TYR A 23 15.49 9.61 10.92
C TYR A 23 16.67 9.96 9.99
N ASP A 24 17.90 9.89 10.49
CA ASP A 24 19.10 10.23 9.74
C ASP A 24 19.47 9.19 8.67
N ASP A 25 18.91 7.97 8.73
CA ASP A 25 19.17 6.89 7.75
C ASP A 25 18.19 6.90 6.55
N MET A 26 17.27 7.87 6.49
CA MET A 26 16.36 8.10 5.34
C MET A 26 16.84 9.20 4.38
N HIS A 27 18.07 9.70 4.53
CA HIS A 27 18.63 10.74 3.67
C HIS A 27 19.02 10.30 2.24
N GLY A 28 18.68 9.08 1.82
CA GLY A 28 19.06 8.53 0.50
C GLY A 28 17.92 8.18 -0.47
N VAL A 29 16.65 8.36 -0.10
CA VAL A 29 15.52 7.80 -0.90
C VAL A 29 14.61 8.86 -1.54
N VAL A 30 14.76 10.13 -1.18
CA VAL A 30 14.08 11.25 -1.85
C VAL A 30 15.10 12.01 -2.69
N ASP A 31 15.28 11.53 -3.92
CA ASP A 31 15.97 12.29 -4.95
C ASP A 31 15.05 13.46 -5.33
N ASP A 32 15.27 14.64 -4.74
CA ASP A 32 14.52 15.88 -4.96
C ASP A 32 14.46 16.34 -6.44
N LYS A 33 15.20 15.65 -7.31
CA LYS A 33 15.19 15.85 -8.76
C LYS A 33 14.04 15.14 -9.48
N ILE A 34 13.36 14.19 -8.83
CA ILE A 34 12.16 13.56 -9.38
C ILE A 34 10.97 14.26 -8.76
N ASN A 35 10.48 15.31 -9.41
CA ASN A 35 9.16 15.85 -9.08
C ASN A 35 8.11 14.86 -9.64
N PRO A 36 7.49 14.00 -8.82
CA PRO A 36 6.65 12.90 -9.31
C PRO A 36 5.34 13.40 -9.95
N LEU A 37 5.03 14.69 -9.79
CA LEU A 37 3.88 15.36 -10.41
C LEU A 37 4.13 15.75 -11.87
N LYS A 38 5.36 15.64 -12.38
CA LYS A 38 5.71 15.91 -13.79
C LYS A 38 5.96 14.64 -14.61
N ASN A 39 5.56 13.47 -14.11
CA ASN A 39 5.43 12.32 -14.99
C ASN A 39 4.23 12.57 -15.91
N GLU A 40 4.50 13.12 -17.09
CA GLU A 40 3.60 13.05 -18.26
C GLU A 40 3.28 11.59 -18.64
N ASP A 41 3.92 10.63 -17.97
CA ASP A 41 3.72 9.20 -18.05
C ASP A 41 2.41 8.76 -17.38
N TYR A 42 1.35 8.86 -18.17
CA TYR A 42 0.18 8.00 -18.13
C TYR A 42 -0.85 8.25 -17.00
N THR A 43 -1.95 8.90 -17.42
CA THR A 43 -3.24 8.84 -16.74
C THR A 43 -4.10 7.73 -17.38
N PRO A 44 -4.66 6.79 -16.60
CA PRO A 44 -5.59 5.80 -17.12
C PRO A 44 -6.79 6.48 -17.79
N THR A 45 -7.36 5.87 -18.83
CA THR A 45 -8.58 6.43 -19.44
C THR A 45 -9.73 6.42 -18.45
N VAL A 46 -10.64 7.39 -18.54
CA VAL A 46 -11.86 7.47 -17.71
C VAL A 46 -12.60 6.13 -17.71
N SER A 47 -12.75 5.50 -18.89
CA SER A 47 -13.37 4.17 -19.02
C SER A 47 -12.66 3.07 -18.23
N THR A 48 -11.32 3.06 -18.21
CA THR A 48 -10.54 2.09 -17.45
C THR A 48 -10.71 2.32 -15.94
N ILE A 49 -10.75 3.58 -15.52
CA ILE A 49 -10.94 3.98 -14.13
C ILE A 49 -12.30 3.50 -13.63
N GLU A 50 -13.37 3.78 -14.38
CA GLU A 50 -14.73 3.35 -14.06
C GLU A 50 -14.83 1.82 -13.98
N ILE A 51 -14.27 1.10 -14.97
CA ILE A 51 -14.25 -0.36 -14.99
C ILE A 51 -13.55 -0.92 -13.75
N LEU A 52 -12.45 -0.31 -13.29
CA LEU A 52 -11.72 -0.75 -12.11
C LEU A 52 -12.32 -0.24 -10.78
N GLY A 53 -13.38 0.57 -10.82
CA GLY A 53 -14.17 0.98 -9.66
C GLY A 53 -14.08 2.45 -9.26
N GLY A 54 -13.34 3.28 -10.01
CA GLY A 54 -13.39 4.74 -9.88
C GLY A 54 -12.66 5.34 -8.68
N LYS A 55 -12.01 4.52 -7.84
CA LYS A 55 -11.33 4.99 -6.62
C LYS A 55 -10.23 4.05 -6.18
N CYS A 56 -9.35 4.55 -5.32
CA CYS A 56 -8.36 3.74 -4.65
C CYS A 56 -9.04 2.65 -3.79
N VAL A 57 -8.49 1.43 -3.82
CA VAL A 57 -8.99 0.33 -2.97
C VAL A 57 -8.54 0.44 -1.51
N ILE A 58 -7.63 1.34 -1.17
CA ILE A 58 -7.04 1.47 0.19
C ILE A 58 -7.52 2.74 0.91
N CYS A 59 -7.62 3.86 0.21
CA CYS A 59 -8.07 5.12 0.81
C CYS A 59 -9.26 5.72 0.02
N PRO A 60 -9.90 6.78 0.53
CA PRO A 60 -11.03 7.42 -0.16
C PRO A 60 -10.68 8.18 -1.46
N GLU A 61 -9.42 8.21 -1.89
CA GLU A 61 -8.98 8.96 -3.08
C GLU A 61 -9.68 8.47 -4.35
N ASN A 62 -10.21 9.41 -5.13
CA ASN A 62 -10.94 9.17 -6.36
C ASN A 62 -10.58 10.14 -7.49
N HIS A 63 -9.63 11.08 -7.27
CA HIS A 63 -9.15 11.96 -8.32
C HIS A 63 -8.36 11.17 -9.36
N GLU A 64 -8.87 11.12 -10.59
CA GLU A 64 -8.32 10.33 -11.70
C GLU A 64 -6.81 10.52 -11.91
N ARG A 65 -6.33 11.77 -11.76
CA ARG A 65 -4.91 12.12 -11.91
C ARG A 65 -3.98 11.52 -10.85
N LEU A 66 -4.55 11.14 -9.71
CA LEU A 66 -3.81 10.54 -8.60
C LEU A 66 -3.90 9.02 -8.60
N LEU A 67 -4.77 8.44 -9.44
CA LEU A 67 -4.99 7.00 -9.53
C LEU A 67 -4.04 6.35 -10.53
N THR A 68 -3.53 5.19 -10.14
CA THR A 68 -2.63 4.35 -10.92
C THR A 68 -3.15 2.92 -10.94
N ILE A 69 -2.92 2.20 -12.04
CA ILE A 69 -3.28 0.79 -12.15
C ILE A 69 -2.17 -0.03 -11.48
N HIS A 70 -2.54 -0.79 -10.45
CA HIS A 70 -1.68 -1.72 -9.76
C HIS A 70 -1.91 -3.15 -10.25
N TYR A 71 -0.85 -3.83 -10.69
CA TYR A 71 -0.90 -5.22 -11.11
C TYR A 71 -0.70 -6.15 -9.91
N ILE A 72 -1.70 -6.97 -9.60
CA ILE A 72 -1.72 -7.80 -8.38
C ILE A 72 -0.71 -8.94 -8.47
N ARG A 73 -0.61 -9.58 -9.65
CA ARG A 73 0.22 -10.80 -9.85
C ARG A 73 1.71 -10.50 -9.88
N ASP A 74 2.08 -9.35 -10.41
CA ASP A 74 3.46 -8.90 -10.44
C ASP A 74 3.52 -7.42 -10.00
N PRO A 75 3.63 -7.17 -8.69
CA PRO A 75 3.67 -5.82 -8.14
C PRO A 75 5.02 -5.12 -8.37
N GLU A 76 6.05 -5.86 -8.80
CA GLU A 76 7.37 -5.30 -9.15
C GLU A 76 7.37 -4.75 -10.58
N GLU A 77 6.42 -5.15 -11.42
CA GLU A 77 6.20 -4.59 -12.76
C GLU A 77 5.85 -3.10 -12.66
N ASN A 78 6.71 -2.26 -13.24
CA ASN A 78 6.59 -0.81 -13.23
C ASN A 78 6.29 -0.23 -14.61
N ASN A 79 6.26 -1.06 -15.64
CA ASN A 79 5.96 -0.63 -17.00
C ASN A 79 4.45 -0.34 -17.11
N SER A 80 4.09 0.93 -16.92
CA SER A 80 2.71 1.42 -16.99
C SER A 80 2.06 1.11 -18.34
N GLU A 81 2.81 1.18 -19.44
CA GLU A 81 2.31 0.86 -20.77
C GLU A 81 2.00 -0.64 -20.93
N PHE A 82 2.85 -1.51 -20.39
CA PHE A 82 2.60 -2.94 -20.38
C PHE A 82 1.35 -3.28 -19.56
N ILE A 83 1.24 -2.74 -18.35
CA ILE A 83 0.06 -2.93 -17.47
C ILE A 83 -1.22 -2.47 -18.20
N LYS A 84 -1.18 -1.30 -18.85
CA LYS A 84 -2.29 -0.78 -19.65
C LYS A 84 -2.71 -1.77 -20.72
N ARG A 85 -1.76 -2.26 -21.53
CA ARG A 85 -2.05 -3.21 -22.61
C ARG A 85 -2.69 -4.49 -22.08
N LEU A 86 -2.28 -4.96 -20.89
CA LEU A 86 -2.92 -6.12 -20.27
C LEU A 86 -4.36 -5.84 -19.85
N VAL A 87 -4.64 -4.67 -19.26
CA VAL A 87 -5.99 -4.26 -18.87
C VAL A 87 -6.89 -4.13 -20.09
N GLU A 88 -6.44 -3.44 -21.13
CA GLU A 88 -7.18 -3.28 -22.40
C GLU A 88 -7.43 -4.64 -23.08
N LYS A 89 -6.45 -5.54 -23.01
CA LYS A 89 -6.59 -6.91 -23.51
C LYS A 89 -7.61 -7.73 -22.72
N ALA A 90 -7.64 -7.61 -21.39
CA ALA A 90 -8.66 -8.26 -20.56
C ALA A 90 -10.06 -7.72 -20.90
N ILE A 91 -10.21 -6.39 -21.03
CA ILE A 91 -11.47 -5.73 -21.40
C ILE A 91 -11.94 -6.18 -22.78
N SER A 92 -11.07 -6.18 -23.80
CA SER A 92 -11.44 -6.56 -25.17
C SER A 92 -11.84 -8.03 -25.31
N ARG A 93 -11.41 -8.89 -24.38
CA ARG A 93 -11.82 -10.30 -24.29
C ARG A 93 -13.10 -10.53 -23.49
N GLY A 94 -13.68 -9.48 -22.89
CA GLY A 94 -14.80 -9.62 -21.96
C GLY A 94 -14.43 -10.30 -20.63
N GLU A 95 -13.13 -10.34 -20.29
CA GLU A 95 -12.66 -10.83 -19.00
C GLU A 95 -12.86 -9.75 -17.94
N ASN A 96 -12.94 -10.14 -16.65
CA ASN A 96 -13.03 -9.18 -15.56
C ASN A 96 -11.62 -8.70 -15.13
N PRO A 97 -11.19 -7.48 -15.48
CA PRO A 97 -9.84 -7.00 -15.15
C PRO A 97 -9.63 -6.82 -13.64
N LYS A 98 -10.70 -6.69 -12.83
CA LYS A 98 -10.56 -6.55 -11.36
C LYS A 98 -9.94 -7.77 -10.68
N LYS A 99 -9.85 -8.91 -11.37
CA LYS A 99 -9.16 -10.11 -10.86
C LYS A 99 -7.65 -9.89 -10.74
N ASP A 100 -7.08 -9.13 -11.66
CA ASP A 100 -5.63 -9.00 -11.81
C ASP A 100 -5.14 -7.57 -11.58
N PHE A 101 -6.04 -6.59 -11.63
CA PHE A 101 -5.72 -5.17 -11.54
C PHE A 101 -6.60 -4.47 -10.51
N ARG A 102 -6.02 -3.50 -9.80
CA ARG A 102 -6.75 -2.59 -8.90
C ARG A 102 -6.32 -1.14 -9.14
N LEU A 103 -7.15 -0.19 -8.72
CA LEU A 103 -6.75 1.22 -8.66
C LEU A 103 -6.14 1.53 -7.30
N LEU A 104 -4.97 2.15 -7.30
CA LEU A 104 -4.33 2.72 -6.13
C LEU A 104 -3.99 4.17 -6.38
N CYS A 105 -4.17 5.02 -5.36
CA CYS A 105 -3.56 6.34 -5.43
C CYS A 105 -2.04 6.22 -5.37
N HIS A 106 -1.32 7.24 -5.86
CA HIS A 106 0.15 7.27 -5.87
C HIS A 106 0.76 6.89 -4.50
N ASN A 107 0.26 7.49 -3.41
CA ASN A 107 0.74 7.25 -2.05
C ASN A 107 0.51 5.80 -1.60
N CYS A 108 -0.68 5.25 -1.86
CA CYS A 108 -1.02 3.88 -1.51
C CYS A 108 -0.19 2.86 -2.32
N ASN A 109 0.05 3.14 -3.60
CA ASN A 109 0.91 2.30 -4.45
C ASN A 109 2.35 2.26 -3.94
N ILE A 110 2.92 3.42 -3.57
CA ILE A 110 4.26 3.50 -2.97
C ILE A 110 4.32 2.73 -1.66
N ARG A 111 3.39 2.96 -0.73
CA ARG A 111 3.36 2.26 0.57
C ARG A 111 3.26 0.75 0.40
N MET A 112 2.42 0.30 -0.54
CA MET A 112 2.28 -1.12 -0.86
C MET A 112 3.60 -1.72 -1.38
N LYS A 113 4.30 -1.04 -2.29
CA LYS A 113 5.63 -1.47 -2.78
C LYS A 113 6.66 -1.52 -1.65
N ASN A 114 6.70 -0.50 -0.80
CA ASN A 114 7.63 -0.45 0.32
C ASN A 114 7.37 -1.57 1.34
N MET A 115 6.10 -1.87 1.64
CA MET A 115 5.77 -2.96 2.55
C MET A 115 6.18 -4.32 1.97
N LYS A 116 5.94 -4.57 0.68
CA LYS A 116 6.41 -5.80 0.02
C LYS A 116 7.94 -5.92 0.04
N LYS A 117 8.66 -4.84 -0.25
CA LYS A 117 10.13 -4.79 -0.14
C LYS A 117 10.59 -5.11 1.28
N PHE A 118 10.00 -4.47 2.29
CA PHE A 118 10.31 -4.71 3.70
C PHE A 118 10.11 -6.18 4.09
N MET A 119 9.00 -6.79 3.69
CA MET A 119 8.72 -8.20 3.97
C MET A 119 9.74 -9.12 3.30
N LYS A 120 10.11 -8.84 2.05
CA LYS A 120 11.15 -9.58 1.31
C LYS A 120 12.51 -9.49 2.01
N HIS A 121 12.89 -8.32 2.51
CA HIS A 121 14.15 -8.11 3.22
C HIS A 121 14.18 -8.75 4.62
N THR A 122 13.07 -8.77 5.32
CA THR A 122 12.96 -9.32 6.69
C THR A 122 12.70 -10.83 6.73
N GLY A 123 12.41 -11.46 5.59
CA GLY A 123 12.02 -12.86 5.52
C GLY A 123 10.65 -13.14 6.18
N LEU A 124 9.86 -12.09 6.43
CA LEU A 124 8.51 -12.24 6.94
C LEU A 124 7.64 -12.94 5.89
N PRO A 125 6.71 -13.81 6.32
CA PRO A 125 5.84 -14.53 5.39
C PRO A 125 5.03 -13.54 4.56
N GLU A 126 5.01 -13.74 3.24
CA GLU A 126 4.26 -12.87 2.33
C GLU A 126 2.78 -12.85 2.71
N LEU A 127 2.27 -11.64 2.95
CA LEU A 127 0.86 -11.43 3.29
C LEU A 127 0.07 -11.50 1.99
N SER A 128 -1.10 -12.13 2.05
CA SER A 128 -2.03 -12.02 0.94
C SER A 128 -2.35 -10.55 0.67
N GLN A 129 -2.57 -10.23 -0.61
CA GLN A 129 -2.88 -8.87 -1.05
C GLN A 129 -4.03 -8.24 -0.22
N ASP A 130 -5.08 -9.01 0.08
CA ASP A 130 -6.22 -8.51 0.87
C ASP A 130 -5.85 -8.20 2.34
N LYS A 131 -4.94 -8.98 2.95
CA LYS A 131 -4.40 -8.66 4.29
C LYS A 131 -3.54 -7.41 4.26
N LEU A 132 -2.74 -7.24 3.20
CA LEU A 132 -1.91 -6.07 2.99
C LEU A 132 -2.77 -4.80 2.86
N GLU A 133 -3.80 -4.85 2.03
CA GLU A 133 -4.76 -3.76 1.84
C GLU A 133 -5.52 -3.44 3.12
N HIS A 134 -5.95 -4.46 3.87
CA HIS A 134 -6.60 -4.27 5.16
C HIS A 134 -5.67 -3.57 6.16
N GLY A 135 -4.41 -4.01 6.29
CA GLY A 135 -3.43 -3.35 7.16
C GLY A 135 -3.21 -1.88 6.78
N LEU A 136 -3.11 -1.59 5.47
CA LEU A 136 -2.94 -0.21 5.00
C LEU A 136 -4.20 0.65 5.22
N ARG A 137 -5.40 0.08 5.19
CA ARG A 137 -6.65 0.80 5.55
C ARG A 137 -6.65 1.21 7.02
N MET A 138 -6.17 0.33 7.91
CA MET A 138 -6.14 0.60 9.36
C MET A 138 -5.17 1.73 9.73
N ILE A 139 -4.12 1.96 8.93
CA ILE A 139 -3.16 3.05 9.14
C ILE A 139 -3.69 4.40 8.63
N ASN A 140 -4.68 4.39 7.74
CA ASN A 140 -5.19 5.59 7.05
C ASN A 140 -6.53 6.11 7.62
N ASN A 141 -7.13 5.41 8.58
CA ASN A 141 -8.31 5.85 9.32
C ASN A 141 -7.89 6.42 10.67
#